data_AF-A0A925X876-F1
#
_entry.id   AF-A0A925X876-F1
#
_cell.length_a   1.000
_cell.length_b   1.000
_cell.length_c   1.000
_cell.angle_alpha   90.00
_cell.angle_beta   90.00
_cell.angle_gamma   90.00
#
_symmetry.space_group_name_H-M   'P 1'
#
loop_
_entity.id
_entity.type
_entity.pdbx_description
1 polymer ?
#
loop_
_entity_poly.entity_id
_entity_poly.type
_entity_poly.pdbx_seq_one_letter_code
_entity_poly.pdbx_strand_id
1 'polypeptide(L)'
;MELLLTVTAKFMHKETGNPVRGVSFLAKLYDKDIFEDDFLGECEPDENGQVSFTFNPEIFADLDSLMEKEPDLYCVLFEDSKLIFRTKLIPDLAIPQNADFNANSGQTYDLGTFIV
;
A
#
# COMPACT_ATOMS: atom_id res chain seq x y z
N MET A 1 -17.99 14.01 1.05
CA MET A 1 -17.64 13.09 2.16
C MET A 1 -16.40 12.39 1.68
N GLU A 2 -15.27 12.53 2.37
CA GLU A 2 -13.99 11.99 1.91
C GLU A 2 -13.97 10.48 2.19
N LEU A 3 -13.83 9.68 1.13
CA LEU A 3 -13.56 8.26 1.24
C LEU A 3 -12.09 8.09 1.63
N LEU A 4 -11.80 7.25 2.62
CA LEU A 4 -10.42 6.88 2.98
C LEU A 4 -10.21 5.39 2.71
N LEU A 5 -9.25 5.07 1.85
CA LEU A 5 -8.74 3.72 1.67
C LEU A 5 -7.45 3.59 2.48
N THR A 6 -7.36 2.53 3.28
CA THR A 6 -6.15 2.15 3.98
C THR A 6 -5.62 0.85 3.41
N VAL A 7 -4.38 0.85 2.95
CA VAL A 7 -3.69 -0.35 2.47
C VAL A 7 -2.64 -0.74 3.50
N THR A 8 -2.63 -2.01 3.90
CA THR A 8 -1.70 -2.53 4.89
C THR A 8 -0.86 -3.68 4.36
N ALA A 9 0.34 -3.85 4.89
CA ALA A 9 1.13 -5.07 4.73
C ALA A 9 1.92 -5.35 6.01
N LYS A 10 2.35 -6.58 6.22
CA LYS A 10 3.20 -6.96 7.34
C LYS A 10 4.45 -7.69 6.89
N PHE A 11 5.60 -7.33 7.45
CA PHE A 11 6.90 -7.90 7.09
C PHE A 11 7.59 -8.54 8.30
N MET A 12 8.09 -9.76 8.10
CA MET A 12 8.76 -10.57 9.13
C MET A 12 10.12 -11.02 8.61
N HIS A 13 11.16 -10.91 9.42
CA HIS A 13 12.49 -11.42 9.07
C HIS A 13 12.47 -12.95 8.93
N LYS A 14 13.01 -13.46 7.82
CA LYS A 14 13.07 -14.90 7.53
C LYS A 14 13.79 -15.72 8.60
N GLU A 15 14.94 -15.24 9.06
CA GLU A 15 15.81 -16.03 9.94
C GLU A 15 15.32 -16.04 11.39
N THR A 16 14.72 -14.94 11.84
CA THR A 16 14.33 -14.77 13.25
C THR A 16 12.84 -14.95 13.48
N GLY A 17 12.01 -14.81 12.45
CA GLY A 17 10.56 -14.72 12.57
C GLY A 17 10.10 -13.47 13.32
N ASN A 18 11.00 -12.53 13.62
CA ASN A 18 10.65 -11.26 14.29
C ASN A 18 10.10 -10.26 13.28
N PRO A 19 9.25 -9.32 13.71
CA PRO A 19 8.83 -8.22 12.86
C PRO A 19 10.01 -7.42 12.30
N VAL A 20 9.93 -7.05 11.03
CA VAL A 20 10.81 -6.02 10.45
C VAL A 20 10.38 -4.68 11.02
N ARG A 21 11.31 -3.92 11.61
CA ARG A 21 11.02 -2.62 12.24
C ARG A 21 12.24 -1.73 12.32
N GLY A 22 12.01 -0.43 12.51
CA GLY A 22 13.04 0.58 12.73
C GLY A 22 13.34 1.43 11.49
N VAL A 23 14.05 2.53 11.73
CA VAL A 23 14.27 3.63 10.76
C VAL A 23 15.10 3.27 9.53
N SER A 24 15.77 2.11 9.53
CA SER A 24 16.47 1.59 8.36
C SER A 24 15.51 1.05 7.30
N PHE A 25 14.24 0.79 7.67
CA PHE A 25 13.24 0.22 6.78
C PHE A 25 12.22 1.25 6.32
N LEU A 26 11.98 1.27 5.01
CA LEU A 26 11.00 2.16 4.40
C LEU A 26 10.15 1.37 3.42
N ALA A 27 8.84 1.35 3.63
CA ALA A 27 7.90 0.79 2.68
C ALA A 27 7.29 1.89 1.81
N LYS A 28 7.07 1.57 0.54
CA LYS A 28 6.43 2.47 -0.43
C LYS A 28 5.31 1.75 -1.15
N LEU A 29 4.17 2.42 -1.32
CA LEU A 29 3.03 1.92 -2.06
C LEU A 29 2.95 2.60 -3.42
N TYR A 30 2.68 1.80 -4.45
CA TYR A 30 2.51 2.27 -5.81
C TYR A 30 1.20 1.74 -6.42
N ASP A 31 0.62 2.55 -7.28
CA ASP A 31 -0.28 2.12 -8.34
C ASP A 31 0.53 1.75 -9.57
N LYS A 32 0.09 0.76 -10.34
CA LYS A 32 0.82 0.32 -11.51
C LYS A 32 0.17 0.83 -12.79
N ASP A 33 0.92 1.63 -13.54
CA ASP A 33 0.50 2.09 -14.86
C ASP A 33 1.35 1.51 -16.00
N ILE A 34 0.95 1.88 -17.22
CA ILE A 34 1.62 1.51 -18.47
C ILE A 34 2.92 2.30 -18.66
N PHE A 35 2.95 3.58 -18.27
CA PHE A 35 4.09 4.48 -18.55
C PHE A 35 4.96 4.74 -17.33
N GLU A 36 4.38 5.10 -16.19
CA GLU A 36 5.09 5.36 -14.94
C GLU A 36 4.19 4.98 -13.78
N ASP A 37 4.66 4.08 -12.90
CA ASP A 37 3.91 3.64 -11.73
C ASP A 37 3.73 4.80 -10.74
N ASP A 38 2.48 5.13 -10.38
CA ASP A 38 2.19 6.25 -9.49
C ASP A 38 2.52 5.99 -8.03
N PHE A 39 3.20 6.94 -7.38
CA PHE A 39 3.56 6.85 -5.97
C PHE A 39 2.41 7.31 -5.07
N LEU A 40 1.94 6.41 -4.19
CA LEU A 40 0.79 6.67 -3.31
C LEU A 40 1.18 7.03 -1.87
N GLY A 41 2.41 6.72 -1.46
CA GLY A 41 2.91 7.06 -0.13
C GLY A 41 4.02 6.15 0.39
N GLU A 42 4.66 6.58 1.47
CA GLU A 42 5.71 5.83 2.15
C GLU A 42 5.56 5.89 3.67
N CYS A 43 5.98 4.83 4.36
CA CYS A 43 6.03 4.79 5.82
C CYS A 43 7.03 3.74 6.34
N GLU A 44 7.45 3.91 7.58
CA GLU A 44 8.27 2.93 8.30
C GLU A 44 7.36 1.82 8.87
N PRO A 45 7.81 0.55 8.92
CA PRO A 45 7.10 -0.49 9.64
C PRO A 45 7.01 -0.20 11.14
N ASP A 46 5.85 -0.44 11.74
CA ASP A 46 5.63 -0.28 13.17
C ASP A 46 6.32 -1.39 14.00
N GLU A 47 6.12 -1.39 15.32
CA GLU A 47 6.70 -2.39 16.24
C GLU A 47 6.26 -3.84 15.93
N ASN A 48 5.15 -4.02 15.21
CA ASN A 48 4.64 -5.31 14.76
C ASN A 48 5.02 -5.64 13.32
N GLY A 49 5.83 -4.79 12.67
CA GLY A 49 6.23 -4.87 11.27
C GLY A 49 5.10 -4.60 10.29
N GLN A 50 4.04 -3.94 10.75
CA GLN A 50 2.92 -3.48 9.96
C GLN A 50 3.24 -2.14 9.32
N VAL A 51 2.96 -2.01 8.03
CA VAL A 51 2.91 -0.73 7.32
C VAL A 51 1.46 -0.41 6.98
N SER A 52 1.10 0.87 6.99
CA SER A 52 -0.24 1.35 6.67
C SER A 52 -0.15 2.63 5.84
N PHE A 53 -0.86 2.66 4.72
CA PHE A 53 -0.95 3.80 3.81
C PHE A 53 -2.41 4.21 3.71
N THR A 54 -2.73 5.45 4.07
CA THR A 54 -4.10 5.96 4.03
C THR A 54 -4.19 7.14 3.08
N PHE A 55 -5.10 7.07 2.12
CA PHE A 55 -5.27 8.09 1.08
C PHE A 55 -6.72 8.17 0.62
N ASN A 56 -7.08 9.28 -0.03
CA ASN A 56 -8.37 9.44 -0.69
C ASN A 56 -8.32 8.76 -2.07
N PRO A 57 -9.19 7.78 -2.36
CA PRO A 57 -9.24 7.12 -3.67
C PRO A 57 -9.51 8.04 -4.86
N GLU A 58 -9.97 9.27 -4.65
CA GLU A 58 -10.05 10.28 -5.71
C GLU A 58 -8.69 10.57 -6.36
N ILE A 59 -7.57 10.23 -5.70
CA ILE A 59 -6.23 10.33 -6.30
C ILE A 59 -6.12 9.54 -7.61
N PHE A 60 -6.79 8.40 -7.73
CA PHE A 60 -6.77 7.57 -8.94
C PHE A 60 -7.54 8.18 -10.11
N ALA A 61 -8.41 9.18 -9.85
CA ALA A 61 -9.15 9.87 -10.90
C ALA A 61 -8.38 11.05 -11.51
N ASP A 62 -7.35 11.56 -10.82
CA ASP A 62 -6.50 12.68 -11.24
C ASP A 62 -5.19 12.20 -11.89
N LEU A 63 -4.81 10.95 -11.64
CA LEU A 63 -3.73 10.24 -12.32
C LEU A 63 -4.19 9.86 -13.73
N ASP A 64 -3.38 10.17 -14.75
CA ASP A 64 -3.71 10.39 -16.18
C ASP A 64 -4.42 9.24 -16.96
N SER A 65 -4.85 8.18 -16.29
CA SER A 65 -5.52 7.03 -16.92
C SER A 65 -7.03 7.31 -17.02
N LEU A 66 -7.46 8.00 -18.08
CA LEU A 66 -8.88 8.19 -18.47
C LEU A 66 -9.70 6.87 -18.57
N MET A 67 -9.07 5.71 -18.37
CA MET A 67 -9.61 4.36 -18.52
C MET A 67 -9.53 3.49 -17.25
N GLU A 68 -8.68 3.81 -16.25
CA GLU A 68 -8.61 3.05 -15.00
C GLU A 68 -9.53 3.64 -13.95
N LYS A 69 -10.42 2.79 -13.41
CA LYS A 69 -11.29 3.13 -12.28
C LYS A 69 -10.87 2.43 -11.00
N GLU A 70 -9.98 1.45 -11.12
CA GLU A 70 -9.57 0.53 -10.08
C GLU A 70 -8.03 0.45 -10.16
N PRO A 71 -7.31 0.66 -9.05
CA PRO A 71 -5.86 0.70 -9.07
C PRO A 71 -5.23 -0.69 -9.04
N ASP A 72 -4.03 -0.78 -9.59
CA ASP A 72 -3.16 -1.94 -9.64
C ASP A 72 -2.06 -1.85 -8.56
N LEU A 73 -2.39 -2.22 -7.32
CA LEU A 73 -1.53 -1.93 -6.18
C LEU A 73 -0.37 -2.92 -5.98
N TYR A 74 0.80 -2.39 -5.62
CA TYR A 74 1.87 -3.17 -5.01
C TYR A 74 2.70 -2.35 -4.00
N CYS A 75 3.31 -3.05 -3.05
CA CYS A 75 4.17 -2.46 -2.04
C CYS A 75 5.62 -2.96 -2.20
N VAL A 76 6.57 -2.08 -1.95
CA VAL A 76 8.00 -2.40 -1.89
C VAL A 76 8.57 -2.06 -0.52
N LEU A 77 9.56 -2.82 -0.09
CA LEU A 77 10.28 -2.61 1.16
C LEU A 77 11.76 -2.39 0.87
N PHE A 78 12.29 -1.30 1.43
CA PHE A 78 13.70 -0.95 1.40
C PHE A 78 14.35 -1.18 2.77
N GLU A 79 15.63 -1.53 2.75
CA GLU A 79 16.55 -1.49 3.90
C GLU A 79 17.76 -0.65 3.49
N ASP A 80 18.06 0.43 4.19
CA ASP A 80 19.18 1.34 3.88
C ASP A 80 19.24 1.75 2.39
N SER A 81 18.07 2.14 1.83
CA SER A 81 17.87 2.49 0.42
C SER A 81 18.01 1.34 -0.60
N LYS A 82 18.27 0.11 -0.15
CA LYS A 82 18.29 -1.06 -1.01
C LYS A 82 16.91 -1.72 -1.02
N LEU A 83 16.36 -1.93 -2.22
CA LEU A 83 15.13 -2.72 -2.37
C LEU A 83 15.39 -4.16 -1.92
N ILE A 84 14.66 -4.63 -0.90
CA ILE A 84 14.78 -5.99 -0.37
C ILE A 84 13.55 -6.85 -0.69
N PHE A 85 12.40 -6.24 -0.93
CA PHE A 85 11.18 -6.98 -1.23
C PHE A 85 10.18 -6.19 -2.07
N ARG A 86 9.38 -6.91 -2.87
CA ARG A 86 8.21 -6.40 -3.61
C ARG A 86 7.07 -7.40 -3.47
N THR A 87 5.88 -6.92 -3.10
CA THR A 87 4.67 -7.76 -3.05
C THR A 87 4.26 -8.22 -4.45
N LYS A 88 3.36 -9.19 -4.51
CA LYS A 88 2.63 -9.46 -5.76
C LYS A 88 1.79 -8.21 -6.12
N LEU A 89 1.65 -7.95 -7.41
CA LEU A 89 0.69 -6.99 -7.94
C LEU A 89 -0.74 -7.47 -7.67
N ILE A 90 -1.58 -6.56 -7.19
CA ILE A 90 -3.02 -6.78 -7.02
C ILE A 90 -3.71 -5.95 -8.08
N PRO A 91 -4.13 -6.58 -9.18
CA PRO A 91 -4.76 -5.85 -10.26
C PRO A 91 -6.21 -5.50 -9.95
N ASP A 92 -6.72 -4.44 -10.56
CA ASP A 92 -8.13 -4.04 -10.60
C ASP A 92 -8.76 -4.06 -9.19
N LEU A 93 -8.16 -3.35 -8.22
CA LEU A 93 -8.70 -3.34 -6.87
C LEU A 93 -10.06 -2.64 -6.85
N ALA A 94 -11.13 -3.42 -6.67
CA ALA A 94 -12.49 -2.89 -6.57
C ALA A 94 -12.67 -1.97 -5.35
N ILE A 95 -12.85 -0.67 -5.61
CA ILE A 95 -13.18 0.34 -4.60
C ILE A 95 -14.68 0.66 -4.69
N PRO A 96 -15.48 0.37 -3.65
CA PRO A 96 -16.92 0.63 -3.66
C PRO A 96 -17.20 2.15 -3.75
N GLN A 97 -17.80 2.60 -4.84
CA GLN A 97 -18.09 4.04 -5.02
C GLN A 97 -19.33 4.53 -4.24
N ASN A 98 -20.16 3.62 -3.74
CA ASN A 98 -21.47 3.92 -3.12
C ASN A 98 -21.63 3.39 -1.69
N ALA A 99 -20.56 3.03 -1.00
CA ALA A 99 -20.69 2.63 0.39
C ALA A 99 -20.79 3.88 1.29
N ASP A 100 -21.63 3.80 2.33
CA ASP A 100 -21.81 4.84 3.34
C ASP A 100 -20.57 4.95 4.24
N PHE A 101 -19.45 5.38 3.67
CA PHE A 101 -18.18 5.50 4.37
C PHE A 101 -18.11 6.86 5.08
N ASN A 102 -18.04 6.87 6.41
CA ASN A 102 -17.76 8.08 7.18
C ASN A 102 -16.29 8.12 7.63
N ALA A 103 -15.86 9.23 8.24
CA ALA A 103 -14.49 9.44 8.74
C ALA A 103 -13.97 8.35 9.72
N ASN A 104 -14.85 7.48 10.24
CA ASN A 104 -14.52 6.35 11.11
C ASN A 104 -14.67 4.97 10.43
N SER A 105 -15.04 4.92 9.17
CA SER A 105 -15.33 3.69 8.43
C SER A 105 -14.73 3.75 7.02
N GLY A 106 -13.44 4.02 6.92
CA GLY A 106 -12.69 3.77 5.69
C GLY A 106 -12.67 2.27 5.35
N GLN A 107 -12.24 1.94 4.13
CA GLN A 107 -11.98 0.55 3.76
C GLN A 107 -10.53 0.21 4.07
N THR A 108 -10.28 -0.94 4.68
CA THR A 108 -8.92 -1.48 4.82
C THR A 108 -8.72 -2.63 3.85
N TYR A 109 -7.64 -2.59 3.10
CA TYR A 109 -7.18 -3.68 2.24
C TYR A 109 -5.83 -4.20 2.75
N ASP A 110 -5.78 -5.47 3.16
CA ASP A 110 -4.56 -6.11 3.60
C ASP A 110 -3.89 -6.86 2.44
N LEU A 111 -2.68 -6.43 2.06
CA LEU A 111 -1.83 -7.12 1.09
C LEU A 111 -1.32 -8.46 1.64
N GLY A 112 -1.31 -8.63 2.96
CA GLY A 112 -0.93 -9.84 3.66
C GLY A 112 0.35 -9.73 4.48
N THR A 113 0.81 -10.88 4.98
CA THR A 113 2.06 -11.02 5.76
C THR A 113 3.13 -11.71 4.93
N PHE A 114 4.31 -11.11 4.87
CA PHE A 114 5.44 -11.54 4.05
C PHE A 114 6.67 -11.85 4.89
N ILE A 115 7.38 -12.90 4.51
CA ILE A 115 8.67 -13.26 5.08
C ILE A 115 9.76 -12.72 4.14
N VAL A 116 10.64 -11.88 4.67
CA VAL A 116 11.68 -11.15 3.92
C VAL A 116 13.08 -11.45 4.44
#